data_AF-X1QIG3-F1
#
_entry.id   AF-X1QIG3-F1
#
_cell.length_a   1.000
_cell.length_b   1.000
_cell.length_c   1.000
_cell.angle_alpha   90.00
_cell.angle_beta   90.00
_cell.angle_gamma   90.00
#
_symmetry.space_group_name_H-M   'P 1'
#
loop_
_entity.id
_entity.type
_entity.pdbx_description
1 polymer ?
#
loop_
_entity_poly.entity_id
_entity_poly.type
_entity_poly.pdbx_seq_one_letter_code
_entity_poly.pdbx_strand_id
1 'polypeptide(L)'
;VKQQLKNLPRQAIAAASLNNRGKIIVVNDVDEAIELANLYAPEHLCLMVDRATSYIDKVSNAGCIFIGGNSTVVLGDYVAGPSHVLPTGRTARFSSPLNIMDFIKFINLVDIDEAD
;
A
#
# COMPACT_ATOMS: atom_id res chain seq x y z
N VAL A 1 -17.01 13.29 -2.98
CA VAL A 1 -16.61 12.97 -4.38
C VAL A 1 -17.22 13.92 -5.43
N LYS A 2 -18.55 13.97 -5.64
CA LYS A 2 -19.17 14.79 -6.72
C LYS A 2 -18.76 16.27 -6.72
N GLN A 3 -18.61 16.88 -5.54
CA GLN A 3 -18.17 18.27 -5.43
C GLN A 3 -16.70 18.46 -5.82
N GLN A 4 -15.80 17.61 -5.33
CA GLN A 4 -14.36 17.69 -5.62
C GLN A 4 -14.04 17.44 -7.09
N LEU A 5 -14.75 16.51 -7.76
CA LEU A 5 -14.53 16.19 -9.17
C LEU A 5 -14.68 17.39 -10.11
N LYS A 6 -15.62 18.30 -9.83
CA LYS A 6 -15.95 19.44 -10.71
C LYS A 6 -14.77 20.35 -11.01
N ASN A 7 -13.82 20.45 -10.07
CA ASN A 7 -12.70 21.37 -10.14
C ASN A 7 -11.39 20.69 -10.59
N LEU A 8 -11.43 19.39 -10.90
CA LEU A 8 -10.23 18.66 -11.34
C LEU A 8 -9.99 18.84 -12.84
N PRO A 9 -8.79 19.28 -13.27
CA PRO A 9 -8.44 19.36 -14.69
C PRO A 9 -8.59 18.02 -15.43
N ARG A 10 -8.38 16.90 -14.72
CA ARG A 10 -8.49 15.53 -15.24
C ARG A 10 -9.76 14.80 -14.75
N GLN A 11 -10.87 15.53 -14.56
CA GLN A 11 -12.11 14.97 -14.00
C GLN A 11 -12.62 13.71 -14.73
N ALA A 12 -12.47 13.64 -16.07
CA ALA A 12 -12.95 12.50 -16.85
C ALA A 12 -12.25 11.19 -16.47
N ILE A 13 -10.92 11.24 -16.26
CA ILE A 13 -10.12 10.08 -15.84
C ILE A 13 -10.50 9.67 -14.41
N ALA A 14 -10.58 10.64 -13.49
CA ALA A 14 -10.95 10.38 -12.10
C ALA A 14 -12.36 9.79 -11.98
N ALA A 15 -13.34 10.33 -12.73
CA ALA A 15 -14.71 9.83 -12.76
C ALA A 15 -14.79 8.40 -13.32
N ALA A 16 -14.09 8.10 -14.42
CA ALA A 16 -14.04 6.75 -14.99
C ALA A 16 -13.43 5.73 -14.01
N SER A 17 -12.33 6.09 -13.33
CA SER A 17 -11.71 5.24 -12.30
C SER A 17 -12.67 4.94 -11.16
N LEU A 18 -13.33 5.97 -10.61
CA LEU A 18 -14.30 5.84 -9.54
C LEU A 18 -15.52 5.00 -9.95
N ASN A 19 -16.06 5.20 -11.15
CA ASN A 19 -17.22 4.43 -11.63
C ASN A 19 -16.89 2.95 -11.83
N ASN A 20 -15.71 2.65 -12.36
CA ASN A 20 -15.33 1.27 -12.70
C ASN A 20 -14.76 0.49 -11.51
N ARG A 21 -14.06 1.16 -10.59
CA ARG A 21 -13.28 0.50 -9.53
C ARG A 21 -13.56 1.02 -8.12
N GLY A 22 -14.20 2.19 -7.97
CA GLY A 22 -14.55 2.75 -6.67
C GLY A 22 -15.56 1.88 -5.94
N LYS A 23 -15.33 1.64 -4.64
CA LYS A 23 -16.21 0.88 -3.75
C LYS A 23 -16.27 1.57 -2.39
N ILE A 24 -17.40 1.46 -1.73
CA ILE A 24 -17.58 1.79 -0.31
C ILE A 24 -18.01 0.50 0.35
N ILE A 25 -17.30 0.11 1.39
CA ILE A 25 -17.58 -1.11 2.16
C ILE A 25 -17.84 -0.63 3.58
N VAL A 26 -18.99 -1.03 4.12
CA VAL A 26 -19.40 -0.72 5.50
C VAL A 26 -19.16 -1.97 6.32
N VAL A 27 -18.44 -1.81 7.42
CA VAL A 27 -18.05 -2.88 8.35
C VAL A 27 -18.50 -2.48 9.75
N ASN A 28 -18.51 -3.42 10.68
CA ASN A 28 -18.97 -3.23 12.04
C ASN A 28 -17.97 -2.44 12.89
N ASP A 29 -16.67 -2.66 12.68
CA ASP A 29 -15.60 -2.01 13.43
C ASP A 29 -14.28 -1.90 12.64
N VAL A 30 -13.26 -1.32 13.28
CA VAL A 30 -11.94 -1.10 12.67
C VAL A 30 -11.17 -2.40 12.47
N ASP A 31 -11.39 -3.41 13.30
CA ASP A 31 -10.69 -4.69 13.18
C ASP A 31 -11.17 -5.46 11.95
N GLU A 32 -12.49 -5.46 11.70
CA GLU A 32 -13.06 -5.99 10.45
C GLU A 32 -12.57 -5.21 9.22
N ALA A 33 -12.40 -3.88 9.34
CA ALA A 33 -11.82 -3.07 8.26
C ALA A 33 -10.38 -3.49 7.92
N ILE A 34 -9.57 -3.79 8.94
CA ILE A 34 -8.18 -4.22 8.79
C ILE A 34 -8.11 -5.64 8.21
N GLU A 35 -8.96 -6.56 8.66
CA GLU A 35 -9.06 -7.90 8.09
C GLU A 35 -9.36 -7.81 6.59
N LEU A 36 -10.35 -7.00 6.21
CA LEU A 36 -10.70 -6.75 4.82
C LEU A 36 -9.52 -6.12 4.04
N ALA A 37 -8.81 -5.16 4.62
CA ALA A 37 -7.63 -4.55 4.01
C ALA A 37 -6.52 -5.59 3.76
N ASN A 38 -6.27 -6.48 4.73
CA ASN A 38 -5.30 -7.56 4.59
C ASN A 38 -5.67 -8.56 3.50
N LEU A 39 -6.96 -8.92 3.38
CA LEU A 39 -7.46 -9.77 2.29
C LEU A 39 -7.31 -9.09 0.92
N TYR A 40 -7.59 -7.78 0.87
CA TYR A 40 -7.50 -6.99 -0.35
C TYR A 40 -6.04 -6.77 -0.79
N ALA A 41 -5.11 -6.61 0.15
CA ALA A 41 -3.68 -6.34 -0.06
C ALA A 41 -3.45 -5.10 -0.95
N PRO A 42 -3.82 -3.90 -0.47
CA PRO A 42 -3.71 -2.66 -1.24
C PRO A 42 -2.26 -2.26 -1.53
N GLU A 43 -2.08 -1.54 -2.63
CA GLU A 43 -0.84 -0.82 -2.92
C GLU A 43 -0.58 0.27 -1.85
N HIS A 44 -1.56 1.14 -1.63
CA HIS A 44 -1.53 2.19 -0.61
C HIS A 44 -2.67 1.99 0.39
N LEU A 45 -2.36 1.93 1.69
CA LEU A 45 -3.34 1.84 2.78
C LEU A 45 -3.33 3.14 3.60
N CYS A 46 -4.46 3.83 3.66
CA CYS A 46 -4.61 5.03 4.50
C CYS A 46 -5.42 4.71 5.76
N LEU A 47 -4.78 4.74 6.92
CA LEU A 47 -5.42 4.55 8.23
C LEU A 47 -5.88 5.90 8.79
N MET A 48 -7.13 6.23 8.52
CA MET A 48 -7.80 7.48 8.92
C MET A 48 -8.73 7.24 10.12
N VAL A 49 -8.18 6.67 11.20
CA VAL A 49 -8.92 6.28 12.41
C VAL A 49 -8.22 6.80 13.67
N ASP A 50 -8.97 6.95 14.76
CA ASP A 50 -8.41 7.32 16.05
C ASP A 50 -7.45 6.24 16.56
N ARG A 51 -6.33 6.67 17.16
CA ARG A 51 -5.28 5.76 17.66
C ARG A 51 -4.79 4.77 16.59
N ALA A 52 -4.72 5.20 15.33
CA ALA A 52 -4.28 4.38 14.19
C ALA A 52 -2.97 3.59 14.44
N THR A 53 -2.04 4.16 15.22
CA THR A 53 -0.79 3.49 15.60
C THR A 53 -1.00 2.16 16.35
N SER A 54 -2.09 2.02 17.12
CA SER A 54 -2.42 0.77 17.83
C SER A 54 -2.86 -0.38 16.93
N TYR A 55 -3.07 -0.11 15.64
CA TYR A 55 -3.53 -1.09 14.66
C TYR A 55 -2.45 -1.51 13.66
N ILE A 56 -1.27 -0.87 13.66
CA ILE A 56 -0.22 -1.11 12.66
C ILE A 56 0.19 -2.58 12.62
N ASP A 57 0.39 -3.19 13.80
CA ASP A 57 0.82 -4.59 13.92
C ASP A 57 -0.22 -5.60 13.42
N LYS A 58 -1.47 -5.16 13.21
CA LYS A 58 -2.53 -5.98 12.62
C LYS A 58 -2.54 -5.94 11.08
N VAL A 59 -1.80 -5.02 10.46
CA VAL A 59 -1.69 -4.92 8.99
C VAL A 59 -0.59 -5.87 8.51
N SER A 60 -0.99 -6.93 7.80
CA SER A 60 -0.07 -7.92 7.23
C SER A 60 0.24 -7.68 5.75
N ASN A 61 -0.69 -7.07 5.00
CA ASN A 61 -0.54 -6.88 3.55
C ASN A 61 -0.84 -5.43 3.14
N ALA A 62 0.19 -4.66 2.82
CA ALA A 62 0.10 -3.35 2.17
C ALA A 62 1.43 -3.00 1.51
N GLY A 63 1.42 -2.26 0.40
CA GLY A 63 2.65 -1.70 -0.19
C GLY A 63 3.20 -0.56 0.67
N CYS A 64 2.38 0.43 0.97
CA CYS A 64 2.74 1.55 1.85
C CYS A 64 1.57 1.93 2.76
N ILE A 65 1.86 2.23 4.04
CA ILE A 65 0.86 2.61 5.04
C ILE A 65 1.00 4.11 5.38
N PHE A 66 -0.11 4.83 5.30
CA PHE A 66 -0.22 6.24 5.66
C PHE A 66 -1.12 6.41 6.89
N ILE A 67 -0.66 7.17 7.89
CA ILE A 67 -1.31 7.24 9.21
C ILE A 67 -1.81 8.65 9.49
N GLY A 68 -3.12 8.80 9.68
CA GLY A 68 -3.75 10.06 10.03
C GLY A 68 -3.86 11.06 8.87
N GLY A 69 -4.62 12.13 9.09
CA GLY A 69 -5.06 13.04 8.02
C GLY A 69 -3.97 13.89 7.37
N ASN A 70 -2.80 14.02 8.00
CA ASN A 70 -1.69 14.79 7.45
C ASN A 70 -0.78 13.95 6.54
N SER A 71 -0.79 12.63 6.66
CA SER A 71 0.01 11.71 5.85
C SER A 71 -0.73 11.38 4.57
N THR A 72 -0.75 12.31 3.61
CA THR A 72 -1.40 12.06 2.31
C THR A 72 -0.51 11.19 1.41
N VAL A 73 -1.14 10.38 0.54
CA VAL A 73 -0.42 9.54 -0.46
C VAL A 73 0.53 10.39 -1.31
N VAL A 74 0.10 11.58 -1.71
CA VAL A 74 0.90 12.54 -2.50
C VAL A 74 2.23 12.87 -1.82
N LEU A 75 2.29 12.96 -0.49
CA LEU A 75 3.57 13.18 0.19
C LEU A 75 4.51 11.97 0.03
N GLY A 76 3.96 10.75 0.11
CA GLY A 76 4.68 9.50 -0.17
C GLY A 76 5.21 9.43 -1.59
N ASP A 77 4.40 9.85 -2.56
CA ASP A 77 4.74 9.81 -3.98
C ASP A 77 5.92 10.72 -4.35
N TYR A 78 6.19 11.77 -3.56
CA TYR A 78 7.13 12.82 -3.96
C TYR A 78 8.26 13.10 -2.96
N VAL A 79 7.97 13.23 -1.67
CA VAL A 79 8.90 13.91 -0.73
C VAL A 79 9.15 13.17 0.58
N ALA A 80 8.30 12.21 0.96
CA ALA A 80 8.42 11.56 2.27
C ALA A 80 9.64 10.62 2.39
N GLY A 81 10.15 10.12 1.27
CA GLY A 81 11.37 9.30 1.20
C GLY A 81 11.18 7.86 0.71
N PRO A 82 10.13 7.10 1.12
CA PRO A 82 9.90 5.75 0.61
C PRO A 82 9.75 5.72 -0.92
N SER A 83 10.12 4.60 -1.54
CA SER A 83 9.87 4.40 -2.97
C SER A 83 8.37 4.35 -3.23
N HIS A 84 7.91 5.09 -4.25
CA HIS A 84 6.54 4.99 -4.75
C HIS A 84 6.32 3.84 -5.75
N VAL A 85 7.37 3.06 -6.04
CA VAL A 85 7.24 1.86 -6.88
C VAL A 85 6.78 0.73 -5.98
N LEU A 86 5.48 0.50 -5.96
CA LEU A 86 4.81 -0.39 -5.02
C LEU A 86 4.14 -1.60 -5.71
N PRO A 87 3.95 -2.70 -4.99
CA PRO A 87 3.18 -3.84 -5.48
C PRO A 87 1.69 -3.50 -5.65
N THR A 88 1.17 -3.67 -6.86
CA THR A 88 -0.24 -3.40 -7.23
C THR A 88 -0.99 -4.69 -7.55
N GLY A 89 -2.31 -4.63 -7.81
CA GLY A 89 -3.04 -5.83 -8.23
C GLY A 89 -3.07 -6.94 -7.17
N ARG A 90 -3.02 -6.55 -5.89
CA ARG A 90 -2.97 -7.44 -4.71
C ARG A 90 -1.66 -8.21 -4.51
N THR A 91 -0.58 -7.83 -5.19
CA THR A 91 0.72 -8.51 -5.04
C THR A 91 1.45 -8.14 -3.75
N ALA A 92 0.96 -7.17 -2.98
CA ALA A 92 1.47 -6.85 -1.63
C ALA A 92 1.38 -8.04 -0.63
N ARG A 93 0.70 -9.14 -1.01
CA ARG A 93 0.72 -10.41 -0.27
C ARG A 93 2.06 -11.14 -0.30
N PHE A 94 2.89 -10.89 -1.30
CA PHE A 94 4.13 -11.64 -1.53
C PHE A 94 5.27 -10.80 -2.12
N SER A 95 5.01 -9.55 -2.48
CA SER A 95 6.00 -8.61 -3.01
C SER A 95 6.16 -7.42 -2.06
N SER A 96 7.36 -6.87 -2.03
CA SER A 96 7.69 -5.68 -1.25
C SER A 96 7.73 -4.43 -2.14
N PRO A 97 7.66 -3.22 -1.55
CA PRO A 97 8.07 -1.99 -2.22
C PRO A 97 9.48 -2.10 -2.81
N LEU A 98 9.71 -1.45 -3.94
CA LEU A 98 11.05 -1.35 -4.51
C LEU A 98 12.01 -0.76 -3.48
N ASN A 99 13.10 -1.46 -3.24
CA ASN A 99 14.12 -1.08 -2.28
C ASN A 99 15.52 -1.50 -2.77
N ILE A 100 16.54 -1.28 -1.95
CA ILE A 100 17.94 -1.52 -2.32
C ILE A 100 18.19 -2.98 -2.70
N MET A 101 17.47 -3.93 -2.08
CA MET A 101 17.63 -5.37 -2.32
C MET A 101 17.27 -5.76 -3.75
N ASP A 102 16.38 -5.01 -4.42
CA ASP A 102 16.03 -5.25 -5.83
C ASP A 102 17.20 -4.98 -6.80
N PHE A 103 18.24 -4.28 -6.33
CA PHE A 103 19.45 -3.97 -7.08
C PHE A 103 20.67 -4.78 -6.62
N ILE A 104 20.49 -5.69 -5.65
CA ILE A 104 21.54 -6.56 -5.12
C ILE A 104 21.36 -7.98 -5.68
N LYS A 105 22.47 -8.68 -5.94
CA LYS A 105 22.47 -10.10 -6.30
C LYS A 105 23.20 -10.88 -5.22
N PHE A 106 22.52 -11.86 -4.61
CA PHE A 106 23.13 -12.82 -3.68
C PHE A 106 23.73 -13.97 -4.48
N ILE A 107 25.01 -14.29 -4.23
CA ILE A 107 25.70 -15.43 -4.82
C ILE A 107 26.11 -16.35 -3.68
N ASN A 108 25.55 -17.55 -3.65
CA ASN A 108 25.97 -18.58 -2.70
C ASN A 108 27.21 -19.29 -3.28
N LEU A 109 28.26 -19.42 -2.47
CA LEU A 109 29.44 -20.22 -2.78
C LEU A 109 29.45 -21.43 -1.87
N VAL A 110 29.61 -22.61 -2.44
CA VAL A 110 29.81 -23.87 -1.71
C VAL A 110 31.06 -24.50 -2.30
N ASP A 111 32.02 -24.78 -1.43
CA ASP A 111 33.28 -25.45 -1.75
C ASP A 111 33.39 -26.63 -0.78
N ILE A 112 33.49 -27.85 -1.31
CA ILE A 112 33.57 -29.10 -0.54
C ILE A 112 34.86 -29.79 -0.95
N ASP A 113 35.76 -29.99 0.00
CA ASP A 113 37.05 -30.64 -0.24
C ASP A 113 36.90 -32.18 -0.26
N GLU A 114 37.80 -32.89 -0.97
CA GLU A 114 37.84 -34.37 -1.02
C GLU A 114 38.01 -35.06 0.35
N ALA A 115 38.28 -34.29 1.41
CA ALA A 115 38.42 -34.78 2.78
C ALA A 115 37.11 -34.72 3.61
N ASP A 116 36.02 -34.16 3.07
CA ASP A 116 34.69 -34.10 3.70
C ASP A 116 33.76 -35.26 3.28
#